data_AF-A0A109N1S3-F1
#
_entry.id   AF-A0A109N1S3-F1
#
_cell.length_a   1.000
_cell.length_b   1.000
_cell.length_c   1.000
_cell.angle_alpha   90.00
_cell.angle_beta   90.00
_cell.angle_gamma   90.00
#
_symmetry.space_group_name_H-M   'P 1'
#
loop_
_entity.id
_entity.type
_entity.pdbx_description
1 polymer ?
#
loop_
_entity_poly.entity_id
_entity_poly.type
_entity_poly.pdbx_seq_one_letter_code
_entity_poly.pdbx_strand_id
1 'polypeptide(L)' 'MQIIIPIGLTVVGLFILYVVIETAVRKGINHSIIGQILEEKHEMKKDKKSFLDNDLDNDR' A
#
# COMPACT_ATOMS: atom_id res chain seq x y z
N MET A 1 -15.97 -29.25 -24.93
CA MET A 1 -16.76 -28.79 -23.75
C MET A 1 -16.17 -29.25 -22.42
N GLN A 2 -15.80 -30.53 -22.24
CA GLN A 2 -15.41 -31.06 -20.92
C GLN A 2 -14.10 -30.51 -20.34
N ILE A 3 -13.13 -30.14 -21.18
CA ILE A 3 -11.82 -29.62 -20.73
C ILE A 3 -11.90 -28.14 -20.31
N ILE A 4 -12.94 -27.41 -20.75
CA ILE A 4 -13.08 -25.97 -20.48
C ILE A 4 -13.49 -25.73 -19.02
N ILE A 5 -14.29 -26.64 -18.45
CA ILE A 5 -14.76 -26.56 -17.05
C ILE A 5 -13.59 -26.62 -16.04
N PRO A 6 -12.67 -27.61 -16.07
CA PRO A 6 -11.54 -27.65 -15.15
C PRO A 6 -10.56 -26.49 -15.36
N ILE A 7 -10.38 -26.03 -16.60
CA ILE A 7 -9.57 -24.85 -16.90
C ILE A 7 -10.19 -23.61 -16.24
N GLY A 8 -11.50 -23.41 -16.41
CA GLY A 8 -12.22 -22.28 -15.79
C GLY A 8 -12.11 -22.29 -14.26
N LEU A 9 -12.32 -23.45 -13.63
CA LEU A 9 -12.16 -23.60 -12.18
C LEU A 9 -10.73 -23.30 -11.71
N THR A 10 -9.73 -23.73 -12.49
CA THR A 10 -8.31 -23.46 -12.17
C THR A 10 -8.02 -21.96 -12.21
N VAL A 11 -8.50 -21.25 -13.24
CA VAL A 11 -8.33 -19.80 -13.36
C VAL A 11 -9.01 -19.07 -12.21
N VAL A 12 -10.24 -19.45 -11.86
CA VAL A 12 -10.97 -18.85 -10.72
C VAL A 12 -10.24 -19.11 -9.40
N GLY A 13 -9.74 -20.32 -9.19
CA GLY A 13 -8.96 -20.68 -8.00
C GLY A 13 -7.67 -19.87 -7.89
N LEU A 14 -6.93 -19.72 -8.99
CA LEU A 14 -5.73 -18.88 -9.05
C LEU A 14 -6.05 -17.40 -8.78
N PHE A 15 -7.17 -16.91 -9.28
CA PHE A 15 -7.61 -15.53 -9.03
C PHE A 15 -7.93 -15.30 -7.55
N ILE A 16 -8.66 -16.21 -6.90
CA ILE A 16 -8.93 -16.13 -5.46
C ILE A 16 -7.62 -16.20 -4.66
N LEU A 17 -6.73 -17.13 -5.01
CA LEU A 17 -5.43 -17.26 -4.36
C LEU A 17 -4.58 -15.99 -4.48
N TYR A 18 -4.56 -15.38 -5.67
CA TYR A 18 -3.92 -14.09 -5.89
C TYR A 18 -4.46 -13.01 -4.95
N VAL A 19 -5.79 -12.85 -4.87
CA VAL A 19 -6.43 -11.86 -3.99
C VAL A 19 -6.10 -12.13 -2.52
N VAL A 20 -6.07 -13.41 -2.09
CA VAL A 20 -5.70 -13.78 -0.72
C VAL A 20 -4.26 -13.39 -0.42
N ILE A 21 -3.31 -13.72 -1.29
CA ILE A 21 -1.89 -13.37 -1.11
C ILE A 21 -1.72 -11.85 -1.14
N GLU A 22 -2.33 -11.18 -2.12
CA GLU A 22 -2.30 -9.72 -2.24
C GLU A 22 -2.87 -9.05 -0.99
N THR A 23 -3.99 -9.53 -0.48
CA THR A 23 -4.61 -8.98 0.74
C THR A 23 -3.73 -9.28 1.95
N ALA A 24 -3.25 -10.50 2.12
CA ALA A 24 -2.37 -10.87 3.23
C ALA A 24 -1.06 -10.07 3.21
N VAL A 25 -0.48 -9.86 2.02
CA VAL A 25 0.77 -9.12 1.84
C VAL A 25 0.54 -7.61 1.92
N ARG A 26 -0.43 -7.03 1.19
CA ARG A 26 -0.70 -5.58 1.27
C ARG A 26 -1.26 -5.21 2.63
N LYS A 27 -2.26 -5.90 3.16
CA LYS A 27 -2.81 -5.61 4.50
C LYS A 27 -1.80 -5.94 5.59
N GLY A 28 -1.02 -7.01 5.41
CA GLY A 28 0.08 -7.37 6.30
C GLY A 28 1.18 -6.32 6.31
N ILE A 29 1.68 -5.87 5.16
CA ILE A 29 2.73 -4.85 5.04
C ILE A 29 2.20 -3.47 5.45
N ASN A 30 0.99 -3.09 5.04
CA ASN A 30 0.38 -1.78 5.35
C ASN A 30 0.02 -1.65 6.85
N HIS A 31 -0.13 -2.77 7.56
CA HIS A 31 -0.29 -2.78 9.02
C HIS A 31 1.00 -3.18 9.76
N SER A 32 2.03 -3.63 9.02
CA SER A 32 3.30 -4.03 9.59
C SER A 32 4.06 -2.81 10.09
N ILE A 33 4.83 -3.04 11.14
CA ILE A 33 5.82 -2.12 11.70
C ILE A 33 6.70 -1.50 10.60
N ILE A 34 6.97 -2.21 9.50
CA ILE A 34 7.73 -1.68 8.35
C ILE A 34 6.95 -0.63 7.56
N GLY A 35 5.64 -0.81 7.36
CA GLY A 35 4.77 0.19 6.74
C GLY A 35 4.64 1.44 7.62
N GLN A 36 4.46 1.25 8.93
CA GLN A 36 4.42 2.34 9.91
C GLN A 36 5.76 3.08 10.02
N ILE A 37 6.90 2.39 10.03
CA ILE A 37 8.24 3.02 10.03
C ILE A 37 8.50 3.80 8.74
N LEU A 38 7.99 3.31 7.60
CA LEU A 38 8.12 4.00 6.33
C LEU A 38 7.22 5.23 6.26
N GLU A 39 5.99 5.12 6.77
CA GLU A 39 5.03 6.23 6.93
C GLU A 39 5.59 7.27 7.90
N GLU A 40 6.07 6.89 9.08
CA GLU A 40 6.70 7.77 10.08
C GLU A 40 7.94 8.48 9.50
N LYS A 41 8.80 7.78 8.74
CA LYS A 41 9.94 8.41 8.05
C LYS A 41 9.50 9.38 6.95
N HIS A 42 8.36 9.14 6.30
CA HIS A 42 7.81 10.03 5.28
C HIS A 42 7.05 11.22 5.89
N GLU A 43 6.33 11.02 6.98
CA GLU A 43 5.63 12.06 7.76
C GLU A 43 6.64 12.98 8.45
N MET A 44 7.72 12.48 9.04
CA MET A 44 8.84 13.31 9.51
C MET A 44 9.47 14.17 8.39
N LYS A 45 9.39 13.73 7.13
CA LYS A 45 9.82 14.50 5.95
C LYS A 45 8.79 15.56 5.52
N LYS A 46 7.51 15.37 5.85
CA LYS A 46 6.41 16.31 5.59
C LYS A 46 6.35 17.39 6.69
N ASP A 47 6.49 17.00 7.95
CA ASP A 47 6.50 17.92 9.10
C ASP A 47 7.69 18.89 9.03
N LYS A 48 8.86 18.41 8.60
CA LYS A 48 10.04 19.28 8.41
C LYS A 48 9.87 20.30 7.27
N LYS A 49 8.92 20.12 6.36
CA LYS A 49 8.55 21.13 5.36
C LYS A 49 7.59 22.17 5.94
N SER A 50 6.68 21.77 6.84
CA SER A 50 5.69 22.67 7.42
C SER A 50 6.28 23.65 8.45
N PHE A 51 7.35 23.28 9.15
CA PHE A 51 8.00 24.18 10.12
C PHE A 51 8.87 25.27 9.49
N LEU A 52 9.29 25.12 8.22
CA LEU A 52 10.13 26.08 7.51
C LEU A 52 9.39 26.91 6.45
N ASP A 53 8.08 26.66 6.23
CA ASP A 53 7.24 27.44 5.32
C ASP A 53 6.65 28.70 5.97
N ASN A 54 7.05 28.99 7.23
CA ASN A 54 6.43 30.01 8.08
C ASN A 54 7.20 31.33 8.20
N ASP A 55 8.17 31.64 7.32
CA ASP A 55 9.07 32.76 7.61
C ASP A 55 9.42 33.73 6.47
N LEU A 56 8.64 33.82 5.39
CA LEU A 56 8.94 34.79 4.32
C LEU A 56 7.71 35.48 3.69
N ASP A 57 6.66 35.76 4.45
CA ASP A 57 5.56 36.66 4.01
C ASP A 57 5.36 37.83 5.00
N ASN A 58 6.48 38.42 5.42
CA ASN A 58 6.48 39.72 6.08
C ASN A 58 7.58 40.58 5.47
N ASP A 59 7.29 41.18 4.31
CA ASP A 59 7.86 42.47 3.93
C ASP A 59 7.03 43.15 2.82
N ARG A 60 6.15 44.05 3.29
CA ARG A 60 5.55 45.26 2.67
C ARG A 60 4.03 45.32 2.53
#